data_AF-A0A0K9G8S0-F1
#
_entry.id   AF-A0A0K9G8S0-F1
#
_cell.length_a   1.000
_cell.length_b   1.000
_cell.length_c   1.000
_cell.angle_alpha   90.00
_cell.angle_beta   90.00
_cell.angle_gamma   90.00
#
_symmetry.space_group_name_H-M   'P 1'
#
loop_
_entity.id
_entity.type
_entity.pdbx_description
1 polymer ?
#
loop_
_entity_poly.entity_id
_entity_poly.type
_entity_poly.pdbx_seq_one_letter_code
_entity_poly.pdbx_strand_id
1 'polypeptide(L)'
;MLNKEETLGYVRVVIGEDGKVAHICPNTLHHPDPAEQERLNKVVTVEMLDESLTKDTHSYKDCQVLVVFSEDKDGLNIAHSMMIQPGFKDFWRERITKKIEKPHTSMRDEIHVQSRIDLWEETYKESFVPTRTVEQ
;
A
#
# COMPACT_ATOMS: atom_id res chain seq x y z
N MET A 1 17.20 -28.97 -18.50
CA MET A 1 16.69 -28.40 -17.25
C MET A 1 15.67 -27.35 -17.65
N LEU A 2 14.39 -27.52 -17.28
CA LEU A 2 13.41 -26.46 -17.53
C LEU A 2 13.76 -25.31 -16.61
N ASN A 3 14.10 -24.15 -17.18
CA ASN A 3 14.04 -22.89 -16.46
C ASN A 3 12.59 -22.75 -15.99
N LYS A 4 12.33 -23.00 -14.71
CA LYS A 4 11.10 -22.50 -14.08
C LYS A 4 11.23 -20.99 -14.14
N GLU A 5 10.45 -20.34 -15.00
CA GLU A 5 10.30 -18.90 -14.93
C GLU A 5 9.82 -18.57 -13.52
N GLU A 6 10.59 -17.75 -12.79
CA GLU A 6 10.13 -17.20 -11.52
C GLU A 6 8.95 -16.29 -11.81
N THR A 7 7.77 -16.63 -11.27
CA THR A 7 6.63 -15.71 -11.31
C THR A 7 6.97 -14.51 -10.42
N LEU A 8 7.08 -13.32 -11.03
CA LEU A 8 7.23 -12.07 -10.31
C LEU A 8 5.87 -11.50 -9.93
N GLY A 9 5.70 -11.18 -8.65
CA GLY A 9 4.60 -10.39 -8.12
C GLY A 9 5.02 -8.93 -7.92
N TYR A 10 4.04 -8.03 -7.80
CA TYR A 10 4.31 -6.66 -7.38
C TYR A 10 3.24 -6.13 -6.44
N VAL A 11 3.65 -5.30 -5.48
CA VAL A 11 2.76 -4.72 -4.47
C VAL A 11 3.14 -3.27 -4.22
N ARG A 12 2.17 -2.39 -3.97
CA ARG A 12 2.49 -1.07 -3.41
C ARG A 12 2.32 -1.12 -1.90
N VAL A 13 3.33 -0.65 -1.22
CA VAL A 13 3.38 -0.59 0.23
C VAL A 13 3.44 0.87 0.65
N VAL A 14 2.77 1.19 1.74
CA VAL A 14 2.90 2.46 2.44
C VAL A 14 3.95 2.25 3.52
N ILE A 15 4.98 3.08 3.48
CA ILE A 15 6.02 3.15 4.51
C ILE A 15 5.72 4.36 5.38
N GLY A 16 5.60 4.13 6.69
CA GLY A 16 5.32 5.15 7.69
C GLY A 16 6.50 6.12 7.89
N GLU A 17 6.27 7.15 8.71
CA GLU A 17 7.30 8.13 9.09
C GLU A 17 8.43 7.49 9.90
N ASP A 18 8.13 6.41 10.62
CA ASP A 18 9.10 5.60 11.37
C ASP A 18 9.96 4.68 10.47
N GLY A 19 9.64 4.63 9.18
CA GLY A 19 10.32 3.79 8.19
C GLY A 19 9.83 2.35 8.14
N LYS A 20 8.76 2.02 8.86
CA LYS A 20 8.16 0.69 8.83
C LYS A 20 7.08 0.56 7.77
N VAL A 21 6.86 -0.66 7.28
CA VAL A 21 5.69 -0.96 6.44
C VAL A 21 4.44 -0.80 7.28
N ALA A 22 3.59 0.15 6.90
CA ALA A 22 2.35 0.46 7.60
C ALA A 22 1.13 -0.24 6.95
N HIS A 23 1.14 -0.37 5.62
CA HIS A 23 0.00 -0.94 4.89
C HIS A 23 0.40 -1.49 3.52
N ILE A 24 -0.26 -2.58 3.11
CA ILE A 24 -0.19 -3.14 1.74
C ILE A 24 -1.44 -2.70 0.97
N CYS A 25 -1.27 -2.00 -0.15
CA CYS A 25 -2.38 -1.48 -0.93
C CYS A 25 -3.21 -2.63 -1.59
N PRO A 26 -4.54 -2.68 -1.41
CA PRO A 26 -5.36 -3.83 -1.79
C PRO A 26 -5.51 -4.09 -3.31
N ASN A 27 -5.06 -3.16 -4.17
CA ASN A 27 -5.28 -3.23 -5.64
C ASN A 27 -3.99 -3.40 -6.45
N THR A 28 -2.89 -3.82 -5.83
CA THR A 28 -1.59 -3.83 -6.50
C THR A 28 -1.18 -5.15 -7.07
N LEU A 29 -1.82 -6.24 -6.68
CA LEU A 29 -1.47 -7.57 -7.16
C LEU A 29 -2.29 -7.95 -8.40
N HIS A 30 -2.49 -7.02 -9.34
CA HIS A 30 -3.25 -7.37 -10.54
C HIS A 30 -2.40 -8.29 -11.43
N HIS A 31 -2.57 -9.58 -11.21
CA HIS A 31 -2.10 -10.66 -12.07
C HIS A 31 -3.27 -11.07 -12.99
N PRO A 32 -3.01 -11.45 -14.25
CA PRO A 32 -4.07 -11.93 -15.15
C PRO A 32 -4.69 -13.25 -14.69
N ASP A 33 -3.98 -14.04 -13.86
CA ASP A 33 -4.50 -15.27 -13.26
C ASP A 33 -5.01 -15.02 -11.82
N PRO A 34 -6.33 -15.17 -11.56
CA PRO A 34 -6.93 -15.04 -10.23
C PRO A 34 -6.41 -16.03 -9.18
N ALA A 35 -6.03 -17.26 -9.55
CA ALA A 35 -5.52 -18.24 -8.60
C ALA A 35 -4.12 -17.86 -8.11
N GLU A 36 -3.31 -17.32 -9.02
CA GLU A 36 -1.99 -16.80 -8.70
C GLU A 36 -2.09 -15.50 -7.90
N GLN A 37 -3.07 -14.64 -8.18
CA GLN A 37 -3.37 -13.47 -7.36
C GLN A 37 -3.81 -13.84 -5.94
N GLU A 38 -4.67 -14.85 -5.78
CA GLU A 38 -5.07 -15.35 -4.46
C GLU A 38 -3.87 -15.96 -3.70
N ARG A 39 -2.98 -16.68 -4.39
CA ARG A 39 -1.72 -17.17 -3.80
C ARG A 39 -0.84 -16.02 -3.32
N LEU A 40 -0.57 -15.03 -4.17
CA LEU A 40 0.30 -13.90 -3.82
C LEU A 40 -0.27 -13.07 -2.65
N ASN A 41 -1.59 -12.88 -2.59
CA ASN A 41 -2.27 -12.23 -1.46
C ASN A 41 -2.10 -12.98 -0.13
N LYS A 42 -1.93 -14.32 -0.16
CA LYS A 42 -1.74 -15.14 1.04
C LYS A 42 -0.29 -15.18 1.51
N VAL A 43 0.66 -14.87 0.64
CA VAL A 43 2.10 -15.05 0.88
C VAL A 43 2.75 -13.77 1.41
N VAL A 44 2.22 -12.60 1.08
CA VAL A 44 2.85 -11.32 1.44
C VAL A 44 2.15 -10.70 2.64
N THR A 45 2.86 -10.60 3.77
CA THR A 45 2.40 -9.87 4.95
C THR A 45 3.20 -8.58 5.15
N VAL A 46 2.66 -7.69 5.98
CA VAL A 46 3.33 -6.43 6.37
C VAL A 46 4.66 -6.74 7.04
N GLU A 47 4.71 -7.73 7.94
CA GLU A 47 5.90 -8.10 8.69
C GLU A 47 7.01 -8.63 7.78
N MET A 48 6.67 -9.48 6.80
CA MET A 48 7.65 -10.01 5.84
C MET A 48 8.28 -8.92 4.98
N LEU A 49 7.47 -7.96 4.53
CA LEU A 49 7.96 -6.82 3.76
C LEU A 49 8.78 -5.85 4.63
N ASP A 50 8.38 -5.64 5.88
CA ASP A 50 9.10 -4.79 6.82
C ASP A 50 10.51 -5.32 7.06
N GLU A 51 10.64 -6.62 7.35
CA GLU A 51 11.94 -7.26 7.54
C GLU A 51 12.83 -7.21 6.30
N SER A 52 12.27 -7.42 5.11
CA SER A 52 13.06 -7.45 3.87
C SER A 52 13.47 -6.03 3.43
N LEU A 53 12.55 -5.06 3.49
CA LEU A 53 12.84 -3.67 3.07
C LEU A 53 13.77 -2.94 4.05
N THR A 54 13.73 -3.26 5.34
CA THR A 54 14.60 -2.62 6.34
C THR A 54 16.02 -3.17 6.35
N LYS A 55 16.25 -4.42 5.88
CA LYS A 55 17.58 -5.02 5.73
C LYS A 55 18.36 -4.40 4.57
N ASP A 56 17.69 -4.04 3.48
CA ASP A 56 18.31 -3.60 2.22
C ASP A 56 18.56 -2.08 2.13
N THR A 57 19.36 -1.51 3.04
CA THR A 57 20.08 -0.19 2.97
C THR A 57 19.34 1.10 2.49
N HIS A 58 18.10 1.04 2.05
CA HIS A 58 17.28 2.16 1.61
C HIS A 58 16.25 2.44 2.71
N SER A 59 16.51 3.44 3.55
CA SER A 59 15.55 3.84 4.57
C SER A 59 14.42 4.66 3.92
N TYR A 60 13.46 3.97 3.31
CA TYR A 60 12.19 4.58 2.93
C TYR A 60 11.52 5.16 4.17
N LYS A 61 10.98 6.38 4.05
CA LYS A 61 10.21 7.05 5.11
C LYS A 61 9.13 7.89 4.48
N ASP A 62 7.94 7.84 5.08
CA ASP A 62 6.74 8.56 4.63
C ASP A 62 6.56 8.54 3.11
N CYS A 63 6.42 7.34 2.55
CA CYS A 63 6.32 7.19 1.11
C CYS A 63 5.51 5.97 0.72
N GLN A 64 5.08 5.95 -0.55
CA GLN A 64 4.60 4.73 -1.19
C GLN A 64 5.71 4.15 -2.05
N VAL A 65 5.95 2.85 -1.89
CA VAL A 65 6.98 2.09 -2.60
C VAL A 65 6.31 0.99 -3.43
N LEU A 66 6.77 0.79 -4.66
CA LEU A 66 6.50 -0.42 -5.43
C LEU A 66 7.53 -1.47 -5.07
N VAL A 67 7.09 -2.65 -4.68
CA VAL A 67 7.96 -3.79 -4.39
C VAL A 67 7.66 -4.86 -5.42
N VAL A 68 8.68 -5.30 -6.15
CA VAL A 68 8.65 -6.44 -7.05
C VAL A 68 9.33 -7.60 -6.34
N PHE A 69 8.67 -8.74 -6.28
CA PHE A 69 9.12 -9.87 -5.49
C PHE A 69 8.89 -11.20 -6.21
N SER A 70 9.67 -12.21 -5.85
CA SER A 70 9.38 -13.62 -6.12
C SER A 70 9.15 -14.36 -4.80
N GLU A 71 8.42 -15.47 -4.88
CA GLU A 71 8.33 -16.45 -3.80
C GLU A 71 9.16 -17.66 -4.20
N ASP A 72 10.13 -18.05 -3.37
CA ASP A 72 10.81 -19.33 -3.46
C ASP A 72 10.51 -20.20 -2.23
N LYS A 73 11.25 -21.30 -2.06
CA LYS A 73 11.06 -22.20 -0.91
C LYS A 73 11.56 -21.60 0.42
N ASP A 74 12.40 -20.58 0.35
CA ASP A 74 13.12 -19.98 1.46
C ASP A 74 12.46 -18.67 1.93
N GLY A 75 11.56 -18.08 1.13
CA GLY A 75 10.65 -17.02 1.53
C GLY A 75 10.35 -15.99 0.44
N LEU A 76 10.04 -14.77 0.88
CA LEU A 76 9.82 -13.60 0.02
C LEU A 76 11.15 -12.99 -0.39
N ASN A 77 11.48 -13.02 -1.69
CA ASN A 77 12.65 -12.35 -2.23
C ASN A 77 12.25 -11.05 -2.91
N ILE A 78 12.81 -9.92 -2.47
CA ILE A 78 12.61 -8.63 -3.15
C ILE A 78 13.60 -8.53 -4.30
N ALA A 79 13.10 -8.66 -5.53
CA ALA A 79 13.90 -8.50 -6.74
C ALA A 79 14.20 -7.01 -7.01
N HIS A 80 13.22 -6.13 -6.73
CA HIS A 80 13.38 -4.70 -6.92
C HIS A 80 12.43 -3.92 -6.01
N SER A 81 12.84 -2.72 -5.57
CA SER A 81 11.94 -1.77 -4.92
C SER A 81 12.17 -0.36 -5.46
N MET A 82 11.09 0.43 -5.56
CA MET A 82 11.14 1.79 -6.09
C MET A 82 10.15 2.69 -5.37
N MET A 83 10.61 3.85 -4.89
CA MET A 83 9.73 4.90 -4.39
C MET A 83 8.86 5.45 -5.53
N ILE A 84 7.54 5.42 -5.36
CA ILE A 84 6.59 6.00 -6.31
C ILE A 84 6.13 7.39 -5.86
N GLN A 85 5.91 7.58 -4.56
CA GLN A 85 5.38 8.83 -4.02
C GLN A 85 6.02 9.15 -2.66
N PRO A 86 6.94 10.12 -2.56
CA PRO A 86 7.37 10.67 -1.28
C PRO A 86 6.27 11.53 -0.64
N GLY A 87 6.33 11.73 0.67
CA GLY A 87 5.36 12.54 1.41
C GLY A 87 3.95 11.93 1.37
N PHE A 88 3.85 10.61 1.51
CA PHE A 88 2.62 9.90 1.18
C PHE A 88 1.49 10.19 2.17
N LYS A 89 1.80 10.40 3.45
CA LYS A 89 0.79 10.73 4.48
C LYS A 89 0.00 11.97 4.10
N ASP A 90 0.69 13.06 3.80
CA ASP A 90 0.08 14.34 3.40
C ASP A 90 -0.61 14.24 2.03
N PHE A 91 0.02 13.57 1.06
CA PHE A 91 -0.57 13.32 -0.24
C PHE A 91 -1.91 12.57 -0.12
N TRP A 92 -1.95 11.51 0.68
CA TRP A 92 -3.15 10.72 0.88
C TRP A 92 -4.21 11.50 1.65
N ARG A 93 -3.81 12.25 2.69
CA ARG A 93 -4.71 13.14 3.44
C ARG A 93 -5.41 14.13 2.51
N GLU A 94 -4.66 14.82 1.66
CA GLU A 94 -5.22 15.76 0.66
C GLU A 94 -6.18 15.07 -0.31
N ARG A 95 -5.89 13.82 -0.73
CA ARG A 95 -6.79 13.07 -1.62
C ARG A 95 -8.11 12.69 -0.96
N ILE A 96 -8.09 12.36 0.33
CA ILE A 96 -9.32 12.09 1.10
C ILE A 96 -10.10 13.39 1.27
N THR A 97 -9.44 14.49 1.67
CA THR A 97 -10.07 15.82 1.79
C THR A 97 -10.76 16.24 0.49
N LYS A 98 -10.07 16.14 -0.65
CA LYS A 98 -10.65 16.40 -1.98
C LYS A 98 -11.86 15.53 -2.34
N LYS A 99 -12.02 14.37 -1.70
CA LYS A 99 -13.21 13.53 -1.90
C LYS A 99 -14.36 13.94 -1.00
N ILE A 100 -14.09 14.34 0.23
CA ILE A 100 -15.10 14.87 1.15
C ILE A 100 -15.74 16.15 0.56
N GLU A 101 -14.93 17.01 -0.05
CA GLU A 101 -15.41 18.27 -0.67
C GLU A 101 -16.26 18.08 -1.92
N LYS A 102 -16.22 16.88 -2.53
CA LYS A 102 -17.02 16.64 -3.73
C LYS A 102 -18.46 16.39 -3.30
N PRO A 103 -19.44 17.00 -4.00
CA PRO A 103 -20.84 16.67 -3.77
C PRO A 103 -21.05 15.16 -3.86
N HIS A 104 -21.51 14.55 -2.77
CA HIS A 104 -21.86 13.14 -2.76
C HIS A 104 -23.19 12.99 -3.48
N THR A 105 -23.17 12.26 -4.59
CA THR A 105 -24.39 12.02 -5.38
C THR A 105 -25.14 10.77 -4.93
N SER A 106 -24.55 10.00 -4.01
CA SER A 106 -25.09 8.74 -3.52
C SER A 106 -24.52 8.35 -2.15
N MET A 107 -25.29 7.56 -1.40
CA MET A 107 -24.83 6.90 -0.16
C MET A 107 -23.58 6.03 -0.39
N ARG A 108 -23.39 5.51 -1.60
CA ARG A 108 -22.19 4.75 -1.97
C ARG A 108 -20.93 5.62 -1.95
N ASP A 109 -21.05 6.89 -2.34
CA ASP A 109 -19.92 7.82 -2.33
C ASP A 109 -19.48 8.12 -0.89
N GLU A 110 -20.45 8.33 0.01
CA GLU A 110 -20.22 8.55 1.45
C GLU A 110 -19.51 7.36 2.10
N ILE A 111 -20.02 6.13 1.89
CA ILE A 111 -19.38 4.90 2.39
C ILE A 111 -17.94 4.75 1.86
N HIS A 112 -17.70 5.13 0.61
CA HIS A 112 -16.37 5.06 0.01
C HIS A 112 -15.41 6.12 0.55
N VAL A 113 -15.92 7.25 1.02
CA VAL A 113 -15.11 8.26 1.71
C VAL A 113 -14.80 7.80 3.12
N GLN A 114 -15.80 7.32 3.87
CA GLN A 114 -15.59 6.82 5.23
C GLN A 114 -14.58 5.66 5.26
N SER A 115 -14.71 4.67 4.37
CA SER A 115 -13.75 3.56 4.32
C SER A 115 -12.30 3.99 4.03
N ARG A 116 -12.10 5.14 3.37
CA ARG A 116 -10.75 5.70 3.16
C ARG A 116 -10.22 6.43 4.39
N ILE A 117 -11.11 7.08 5.14
CA ILE A 117 -10.79 7.69 6.44
C ILE A 117 -10.38 6.56 7.40
N ASP A 118 -11.23 5.54 7.56
CA ASP A 118 -10.98 4.41 8.46
C ASP A 118 -9.63 3.74 8.14
N LEU A 119 -9.35 3.51 6.85
CA LEU A 119 -8.07 2.92 6.43
C LEU A 119 -6.87 3.82 6.72
N TRP A 120 -7.01 5.14 6.58
CA TRP A 120 -5.95 6.08 6.90
C TRP A 120 -5.69 6.10 8.42
N GLU A 121 -6.74 6.14 9.24
CA GLU A 121 -6.62 6.11 10.71
C GLU A 121 -6.05 4.77 11.20
N GLU A 122 -6.43 3.66 10.58
CA GLU A 122 -5.83 2.35 10.85
C GLU A 122 -4.34 2.33 10.49
N THR A 123 -3.94 2.95 9.38
CA THR A 123 -2.54 2.97 8.91
C THR A 123 -1.67 3.83 9.82
N TYR A 124 -2.11 5.04 10.17
CA TYR A 124 -1.30 6.01 10.90
C TYR A 124 -1.57 6.05 12.42
N LYS A 125 -2.57 5.30 12.90
CA LYS A 125 -2.96 5.23 14.31
C LYS A 125 -3.29 6.61 14.93
N GLU A 126 -3.80 7.52 14.12
CA GLU A 126 -4.22 8.87 14.50
C GLU A 126 -5.56 9.23 13.86
N SER A 127 -6.32 10.15 14.45
CA SER A 127 -7.59 10.62 13.88
C SER A 127 -7.39 11.44 12.61
N PHE A 128 -8.25 11.23 11.61
CA PHE A 128 -8.19 11.94 10.35
C PHE A 128 -8.61 13.40 10.52
N VAL A 129 -7.73 14.31 10.11
CA VAL A 129 -7.99 15.74 10.07
C VAL A 129 -7.87 16.22 8.62
N PRO A 130 -8.95 16.78 8.02
CA PRO A 130 -8.88 17.35 6.67
C PRO A 130 -7.80 18.44 6.55
N THR A 131 -7.18 18.56 5.38
CA THR A 131 -6.15 19.59 5.11
C THR A 131 -6.69 21.02 5.07
N ARG A 132 -8.02 21.18 4.93
CA ARG A 132 -8.73 22.46 4.88
C ARG A 132 -10.15 22.28 5.40
N THR A 133 -10.74 23.38 5.86
CA THR A 133 -12.13 23.41 6.34
C THR A 133 -13.05 22.97 5.21
N VAL A 134 -13.79 21.90 5.45
CA VAL A 134 -14.87 21.48 4.56
C VAL A 134 -16.13 22.18 5.05
N GLU A 135 -16.63 23.14 4.30
CA GLU A 135 -17.98 23.68 4.52
C GLU A 135 -18.97 22.62 4.06
N GLN A 136 -19.83 22.15 4.97
CA GLN A 136 -20.91 21.20 4.69
C GLN A 136 -22.12 21.90 4.09
#